data_AF-A0A3D6CM51-F1
#
_entry.id   AF-A0A3D6CM51-F1
#
_cell.length_a   1.000
_cell.length_b   1.000
_cell.length_c   1.000
_cell.angle_alpha   90.00
_cell.angle_beta   90.00
_cell.angle_gamma   90.00
#
_symmetry.space_group_name_H-M   'P 1'
#
loop_
_entity.id
_entity.type
_entity.pdbx_description
1 polymer ?
#
loop_
_entity_poly.entity_id
_entity_poly.type
_entity_poly.pdbx_seq_one_letter_code
_entity_poly.pdbx_strand_id
1 'polypeptide(L)' 'MPLLQSDFAPTLPFKNTYFNTMYRPFFMKDACTYQRKRITTWDQDFIDLDFSIVGAKTIALLIHGLEGSS' A
#
# COMPACT_ATOMS: atom_id res chain seq x y z
N MET A 1 11.81 7.56 18.12
CA MET A 1 10.83 6.47 17.97
C MET A 1 10.31 6.12 19.35
N PRO A 2 8.99 6.08 19.58
CA PRO A 2 8.47 5.67 20.89
C PRO A 2 8.80 4.20 21.14
N LEU A 3 9.28 3.89 22.35
CA LEU A 3 9.48 2.52 22.82
C LEU A 3 8.12 1.99 23.29
N LEU A 4 7.36 1.43 22.36
CA LEU A 4 6.11 0.73 22.68
C LEU A 4 6.45 -0.66 23.25
N GLN A 5 5.88 -0.98 24.42
CA GLN A 5 5.87 -2.35 24.92
C GLN A 5 4.91 -3.15 24.04
N SER A 6 5.42 -4.17 23.37
CA SER A 6 4.67 -5.02 22.45
C SER A 6 4.66 -6.44 23.00
N ASP A 7 3.48 -7.04 23.07
CA ASP A 7 3.25 -8.47 23.34
C ASP A 7 3.20 -9.28 22.04
N PHE A 8 3.54 -8.67 20.89
CA PHE A 8 3.54 -9.33 19.60
C PHE A 8 4.60 -10.43 19.52
N ALA A 9 4.15 -11.68 19.44
CA ALA A 9 4.98 -12.86 19.18
C ALA A 9 4.62 -13.44 17.81
N PRO A 10 5.44 -13.22 16.75
CA PRO A 10 5.15 -13.78 15.44
C PRO A 10 5.16 -15.31 15.48
N THR A 11 4.23 -15.91 14.73
CA THR A 11 4.17 -17.37 14.56
C THR A 11 5.17 -17.83 13.50
N LEU A 12 5.57 -19.11 13.52
CA LEU A 12 6.36 -19.68 12.43
C LEU A 12 5.50 -19.74 11.15
N PRO A 13 6.04 -19.40 9.96
CA PRO A 13 7.46 -19.12 9.64
C PRO A 13 7.93 -17.66 9.83
N PHE A 14 7.04 -16.73 10.21
CA PHE A 14 7.32 -15.30 10.30
C PHE A 14 8.23 -14.87 11.48
N LYS A 15 8.62 -15.80 12.36
CA LYS A 15 9.73 -15.57 13.33
C LYS A 15 11.06 -15.30 12.64
N ASN A 16 11.26 -15.79 11.41
CA ASN A 16 12.46 -15.47 10.64
C ASN A 16 12.28 -14.10 9.98
N THR A 17 13.10 -13.11 10.38
CA THR A 17 13.03 -11.73 9.89
C THR A 17 13.18 -11.63 8.37
N TYR A 18 14.08 -12.42 7.78
CA TYR A 18 14.30 -12.42 6.33
C TYR A 18 13.07 -12.94 5.59
N PHE A 19 12.49 -14.05 6.07
CA PHE A 19 11.26 -14.59 5.51
C PHE A 19 10.12 -13.59 5.65
N ASN A 20 9.94 -12.97 6.82
CA ASN A 20 8.87 -12.00 7.06
C ASN A 20 8.91 -10.80 6.09
N THR A 21 10.10 -10.29 5.79
CA THR A 21 10.28 -9.18 4.85
C THR A 21 10.07 -9.61 3.39
N MET A 22 10.53 -10.80 3.02
CA MET A 22 10.60 -11.21 1.61
C MET A 22 9.45 -12.09 1.16
N TYR A 23 8.60 -12.63 2.04
CA TYR A 23 7.56 -13.58 1.62
C TYR A 23 6.58 -12.98 0.59
N ARG A 24 6.20 -11.71 0.77
CA ARG A 24 5.18 -11.06 -0.09
C ARG A 24 5.55 -11.08 -1.57
N PRO A 25 6.71 -10.55 -2.02
CA PRO A 25 7.06 -10.55 -3.44
C PRO A 25 7.23 -11.94 -4.05
N PHE A 26 7.57 -12.98 -3.27
CA PHE A 26 7.78 -14.34 -3.79
C PHE A 26 6.51 -15.19 -3.85
N PHE A 27 5.53 -14.95 -2.95
CA PHE A 27 4.40 -15.86 -2.77
C PHE A 27 3.03 -15.22 -2.95
N MET A 28 2.90 -13.88 -2.88
CA MET A 28 1.63 -13.23 -3.19
C MET A 28 1.51 -12.96 -4.69
N LYS A 29 0.42 -13.46 -5.28
CA LYS A 29 0.12 -13.37 -6.72
C LYS A 29 -0.91 -12.30 -7.07
N ASP A 30 -1.56 -11.71 -6.08
CA ASP A 30 -2.70 -10.85 -6.34
C ASP A 30 -2.23 -9.48 -6.85
N ALA A 31 -2.31 -9.32 -8.17
CA ALA A 31 -2.20 -8.03 -8.83
C ALA A 31 -3.54 -7.31 -8.70
N CYS A 32 -3.56 -6.21 -7.95
CA CYS A 32 -4.71 -5.32 -7.95
C CYS A 32 -4.74 -4.58 -9.30
N THR A 33 -5.85 -4.69 -10.04
CA THR A 33 -6.05 -3.89 -11.24
C THR A 33 -6.43 -2.47 -10.83
N TYR A 34 -5.67 -1.50 -11.32
CA TYR A 34 -5.95 -0.09 -11.13
C TYR A 34 -6.31 0.57 -12.47
N GLN A 35 -7.27 1.48 -12.43
CA GLN A 35 -7.56 2.38 -13.53
C GLN A 35 -7.13 3.79 -13.13
N ARG A 36 -6.12 4.32 -13.85
CA ARG A 36 -5.65 5.69 -13.64
C ARG A 36 -6.65 6.69 -14.19
N LYS A 37 -6.95 7.72 -13.41
CA LYS A 37 -7.66 8.92 -13.84
C LYS A 37 -6.83 10.15 -13.52
N ARG A 38 -6.53 10.93 -14.56
CA ARG A 38 -5.88 12.24 -14.42
C ARG A 38 -6.92 13.33 -14.20
N ILE A 39 -6.63 14.22 -13.26
CA ILE A 39 -7.42 15.41 -12.97
C ILE A 39 -6.51 16.61 -13.21
N THR A 40 -6.86 17.49 -14.14
CA THR A 40 -6.14 18.75 -14.36
C THR A 40 -6.56 19.76 -13.29
N THR A 41 -5.61 20.50 -12.76
CA THR A 41 -5.85 21.55 -11.77
C THR A 41 -5.92 22.93 -12.44
N TRP A 42 -6.42 23.91 -11.69
CA TRP A 42 -6.68 25.28 -12.18
C TRP A 42 -5.40 26.05 -12.54
N ASP A 43 -4.25 25.61 -12.04
CA ASP A 43 -2.91 26.16 -12.25
C ASP A 43 -2.13 25.42 -13.35
N GLN A 44 -2.83 24.68 -14.21
CA GLN A 44 -2.24 23.91 -15.32
C GLN A 44 -1.35 22.73 -14.88
N ASP A 45 -1.47 22.28 -13.64
CA ASP A 45 -0.86 21.05 -13.16
C ASP A 45 -1.85 19.86 -13.24
N PHE A 46 -1.47 18.71 -12.68
CA PHE A 46 -2.29 17.51 -12.68
C PHE A 46 -2.14 16.66 -11.42
N ILE A 47 -3.19 15.89 -11.13
CA ILE A 47 -3.22 14.84 -10.10
C ILE A 47 -3.59 13.53 -10.80
N ASP A 48 -2.74 12.53 -10.69
CA ASP A 48 -3.07 11.16 -11.09
C ASP A 48 -3.59 10.38 -9.90
N LEU A 49 -4.75 9.76 -10.05
CA LEU A 49 -5.36 8.88 -9.05
C LEU A 49 -5.56 7.49 -9.67
N ASP A 50 -5.03 6.47 -9.01
CA ASP A 50 -5.17 5.07 -9.40
C ASP A 50 -6.32 4.43 -8.62
N PHE A 51 -7.39 4.02 -9.31
CA PHE A 51 -8.60 3.49 -8.69
C PHE A 51 -8.71 1.98 -8.83
N SER A 52 -9.06 1.30 -7.73
CA SER A 52 -9.58 -0.07 -7.74
C SER A 52 -10.99 -0.06 -7.16
N ILE A 53 -12.00 -0.27 -8.00
CA ILE A 53 -13.41 -0.13 -7.65
C ILE A 53 -14.09 -1.51 -7.66
N VAL A 54 -14.64 -1.91 -6.51
CA VAL A 54 -15.32 -3.21 -6.33
C VAL A 54 -16.81 -3.08 -5.98
N GLY A 55 -17.41 -1.90 -6.20
CA GLY A 55 -18.83 -1.64 -5.90
C GLY A 55 -19.15 -1.39 -4.42
N ALA A 56 -18.14 -1.08 -3.60
CA ALA A 56 -18.32 -0.74 -2.18
C ALA A 56 -18.98 0.64 -1.99
N LYS A 57 -19.65 0.83 -0.84
CA LYS A 57 -20.26 2.13 -0.45
C LYS A 57 -19.27 3.17 0.05
N THR A 58 -18.04 2.75 0.35
CA THR A 58 -16.99 3.56 0.95
C THR A 58 -15.72 3.41 0.14
N ILE A 59 -14.93 4.49 0.06
CA ILE A 59 -13.62 4.50 -0.61
C ILE A 59 -12.53 4.81 0.41
N ALA A 60 -11.41 4.10 0.32
CA ALA A 60 -10.19 4.44 1.06
C ALA A 60 -9.29 5.28 0.15
N LEU A 61 -8.82 6.43 0.66
CA LEU A 61 -7.90 7.31 -0.05
C LEU A 61 -6.52 7.21 0.60
N LEU A 62 -5.53 6.77 -0.17
CA LEU A 62 -4.13 6.71 0.26
C LEU A 62 -3.35 7.83 -0.43
N ILE A 63 -2.70 8.68 0.35
CA ILE A 63 -1.81 9.73 -0.12
C ILE A 63 -0.48 9.53 0.62
N HIS A 64 0.61 9.37 -0.11
CA HIS A 64 1.95 9.26 0.45
C HIS A 64 2.83 10.42 -0.03
N GLY A 65 3.87 10.75 0.74
CA GLY A 65 4.89 11.73 0.34
C GLY A 65 5.89 11.15 -0.68
N LEU A 66 6.91 11.95 -1.00
CA LEU A 66 7.94 11.65 -2.02
C LEU A 66 8.87 10.46 -1.71
N GLU A 67 8.82 9.89 -0.51
CA GLU A 67 9.78 8.86 -0.06
C GLU A 67 9.27 7.42 -0.15
N GLY A 68 8.34 7.07 -1.03
CA GLY A 68 7.76 5.72 -0.96
C GLY A 68 6.91 5.18 -2.10
N SER A 69 7.10 5.59 -3.36
CA SER A 69 6.43 4.93 -4.48
C SER A 69 7.36 4.77 -5.68
N SER A 70 7.38 3.56 -6.25
CA SER A 70 7.86 3.22 -7.61
C SER A 70 6.75 2.48 -8.33
#